data_AF-A0A2D9VF99-F1
#
_entry.id   AF-A0A2D9VF99-F1
#
_cell.length_a   1.000
_cell.length_b   1.000
_cell.length_c   1.000
_cell.angle_alpha   90.00
_cell.angle_beta   90.00
_cell.angle_gamma   90.00
#
_symmetry.space_group_name_H-M   'P 1'
#
loop_
_entity.id
_entity.type
_entity.pdbx_description
1 polymer ?
#
loop_
_entity_poly.entity_id
_entity_poly.type
_entity_poly.pdbx_seq_one_letter_code
_entity_poly.pdbx_strand_id
1 'polypeptide(L)'
;MIVWIFILGCDAENVVNSFASANSPEAKISILNQDELNDVIPGDSISLQILFEVKNMVPIKEVIFKIGFNGELFKPTNLDESGLFVNKNSFNFIVEPFTDSNGNEEWDVGEEFIDSNGNGSYDEPRTNFFSLSGEPFTDNNQNGQWDEGENYNDENGNGEYDNADLSPIGLISVSSNSFEGTLGIPDPINNGNQSGSGDICILDLVGIYSESLITLEIIDVSEYDFSTSEFVEVSPHWDSWDVTSTLEVGSQYDPIISFNILEQESDYVTIELNIEDSPQIAEFLSIINYDTAVLNVAQYEFLNFFSSANYYNSYQNNIVDGRVSISSAHSIISNPNADLNSDPISQGTGTIIKIKFYIIDESASSTFIAIDGVSTKGYSISDEIVYDYNTMFWDIEENISIDF
;
A
#
# COMPACT_ATOMS: atom_id res chain seq x y z
N MET A 1 -12.45 38.23 -47.37
CA MET A 1 -12.43 36.75 -47.24
C MET A 1 -12.48 36.49 -45.74
N ILE A 2 -13.67 36.19 -45.23
CA ILE A 2 -13.91 35.99 -43.80
C ILE A 2 -13.66 34.51 -43.53
N VAL A 3 -12.67 34.21 -42.71
CA VAL A 3 -12.39 32.85 -42.24
C VAL A 3 -13.32 32.59 -41.07
N TRP A 4 -14.24 31.64 -41.23
CA TRP A 4 -14.98 31.06 -40.11
C TRP A 4 -14.13 29.91 -39.58
N ILE A 5 -13.62 30.07 -38.35
CA ILE A 5 -13.05 28.96 -37.59
C ILE A 5 -14.20 28.42 -36.74
N PHE A 6 -14.73 27.27 -37.11
CA PHE A 6 -15.57 26.46 -36.23
C PHE A 6 -14.61 25.61 -35.38
N ILE A 7 -14.51 25.95 -34.10
CA ILE A 7 -13.98 25.05 -33.08
C ILE A 7 -15.20 24.34 -32.50
N LEU A 8 -15.35 23.04 -32.77
CA LEU A 8 -16.23 22.18 -31.99
C LEU A 8 -15.54 22.00 -30.64
N GLY A 9 -15.98 22.73 -29.63
CA GLY A 9 -15.65 22.40 -28.25
C GLY A 9 -16.33 21.07 -27.94
N CYS A 10 -15.55 20.06 -27.55
CA CYS A 10 -16.10 19.01 -26.70
C CYS A 10 -16.54 19.71 -25.43
N ASP A 11 -17.85 19.73 -25.24
CA ASP A 11 -18.51 20.34 -24.09
C ASP A 11 -18.24 19.46 -22.87
N ALA A 12 -17.07 19.67 -22.26
CA ALA A 12 -16.67 19.01 -21.02
C ALA A 12 -17.63 19.32 -19.87
N GLU A 13 -18.51 20.32 -19.98
CA GLU A 13 -19.47 20.65 -18.92
C GLU A 13 -20.71 19.74 -18.92
N ASN A 14 -21.00 19.03 -20.02
CA ASN A 14 -22.17 18.14 -20.09
C ASN A 14 -21.91 16.69 -19.65
N VAL A 15 -20.63 16.25 -19.59
CA VAL A 15 -20.24 14.97 -18.95
C VAL A 15 -20.04 15.14 -17.43
N VAL A 16 -19.71 16.35 -16.99
CA VAL A 16 -19.52 16.67 -15.55
C VAL A 16 -20.85 16.65 -14.77
N ASN A 17 -21.99 16.80 -15.44
CA ASN A 17 -23.30 16.84 -14.77
C ASN A 17 -23.96 15.47 -14.55
N SER A 18 -23.39 14.35 -14.99
CA SER A 18 -23.85 13.00 -14.60
C SER A 18 -23.25 12.52 -13.27
N PHE A 19 -22.14 13.11 -12.83
CA PHE A 19 -21.45 12.76 -11.57
C PHE A 19 -21.61 13.80 -10.47
N ALA A 20 -22.28 14.93 -10.73
CA ALA A 20 -22.65 15.93 -9.72
C ALA A 20 -23.93 15.55 -8.94
N SER A 21 -24.17 14.26 -8.73
CA SER A 21 -25.23 13.77 -7.85
C SER A 21 -24.57 13.14 -6.61
N ALA A 22 -25.29 13.02 -5.50
CA ALA A 22 -24.73 12.77 -4.16
C ALA A 22 -23.94 11.44 -3.97
N ASN A 23 -23.66 10.67 -5.03
CA ASN A 23 -23.08 9.32 -5.02
C ASN A 23 -22.11 9.12 -6.22
N SER A 24 -20.91 9.68 -6.17
CA SER A 24 -19.85 9.38 -7.16
C SER A 24 -19.36 7.93 -7.01
N PRO A 25 -18.91 7.26 -8.09
CA PRO A 25 -18.23 5.97 -7.99
C PRO A 25 -17.01 6.03 -7.07
N GLU A 26 -16.88 5.02 -6.21
CA GLU A 26 -15.78 4.88 -5.27
C GLU A 26 -15.05 3.57 -5.49
N ALA A 27 -13.73 3.58 -5.35
CA ALA A 27 -12.90 2.38 -5.35
C ALA A 27 -11.92 2.45 -4.18
N LYS A 28 -11.83 1.38 -3.40
CA LYS A 28 -11.02 1.36 -2.18
C LYS A 28 -10.41 -0.02 -1.96
N ILE A 29 -9.20 -0.01 -1.42
CA ILE A 29 -8.62 -1.19 -0.77
C ILE A 29 -8.66 -1.05 0.75
N SER A 30 -8.82 -2.17 1.46
CA SER A 30 -8.75 -2.25 2.92
C SER A 30 -8.05 -3.54 3.39
N ILE A 31 -7.49 -3.53 4.60
CA ILE A 31 -6.91 -4.71 5.23
C ILE A 31 -7.97 -5.34 6.14
N LEU A 32 -8.31 -6.60 5.87
CA LEU A 32 -9.34 -7.30 6.64
C LEU A 32 -8.84 -7.73 8.02
N ASN A 33 -7.66 -8.30 8.06
CA ASN A 33 -7.05 -8.82 9.28
C ASN A 33 -6.18 -7.77 10.00
N GLN A 34 -6.61 -6.50 10.00
CA GLN A 34 -5.86 -5.39 10.60
C GLN A 34 -5.58 -5.62 12.09
N ASP A 35 -6.51 -6.23 12.82
CA ASP A 35 -6.37 -6.45 14.27
C ASP A 35 -5.24 -7.43 14.61
N GLU A 36 -4.92 -8.36 13.71
CA GLU A 36 -3.81 -9.31 13.85
C GLU A 36 -2.45 -8.61 13.74
N LEU A 37 -2.41 -7.39 13.17
CA LEU A 37 -1.18 -6.63 12.94
C LEU A 37 -0.78 -5.72 14.13
N ASN A 38 -1.65 -5.56 15.13
CA ASN A 38 -1.46 -4.59 16.21
C ASN A 38 -0.20 -4.87 17.08
N ASP A 39 0.17 -6.14 17.25
CA ASP A 39 1.30 -6.57 18.09
C ASP A 39 2.50 -7.10 17.28
N VAL A 40 2.45 -7.00 15.95
CA VAL A 40 3.52 -7.47 15.04
C VAL A 40 4.67 -6.48 15.07
N ILE A 41 5.92 -6.92 15.10
CA ILE A 41 7.09 -6.03 15.08
C ILE A 41 7.73 -6.04 13.68
N PRO A 42 8.31 -4.92 13.20
CA PRO A 42 9.00 -4.91 11.91
C PRO A 42 10.05 -6.04 11.81
N GLY A 43 9.95 -6.82 10.75
CA GLY A 43 10.77 -8.02 10.51
C GLY A 43 10.02 -9.34 10.73
N ASP A 44 8.89 -9.33 11.42
CA ASP A 44 8.06 -10.52 11.58
C ASP A 44 7.37 -10.90 10.26
N SER A 45 7.18 -12.21 10.06
CA SER A 45 6.43 -12.72 8.92
C SER A 45 4.94 -12.56 9.16
N ILE A 46 4.22 -12.00 8.20
CA ILE A 46 2.77 -11.75 8.27
C ILE A 46 2.04 -12.28 7.04
N SER A 47 0.73 -12.47 7.22
CA SER A 47 -0.23 -12.61 6.13
C SER A 47 -1.14 -11.39 6.10
N LEU A 48 -1.41 -10.83 4.92
CA LEU A 48 -2.34 -9.74 4.69
C LEU A 48 -3.47 -10.21 3.81
N GLN A 49 -4.69 -9.92 4.22
CA GLN A 49 -5.90 -10.09 3.42
C GLN A 49 -6.35 -8.72 2.91
N ILE A 50 -6.07 -8.43 1.64
CA ILE A 50 -6.43 -7.16 1.01
C ILE A 50 -7.79 -7.30 0.35
N LEU A 51 -8.78 -6.59 0.88
CA LEU A 51 -10.09 -6.47 0.27
C LEU A 51 -10.08 -5.35 -0.75
N PHE A 52 -10.56 -5.63 -1.97
CA PHE A 52 -10.89 -4.61 -2.95
C PHE A 52 -12.40 -4.39 -2.97
N GLU A 53 -12.83 -3.16 -2.71
CA GLU A 53 -14.22 -2.72 -2.64
C GLU A 53 -14.49 -1.63 -3.67
N VAL A 54 -15.72 -1.62 -4.19
CA VAL A 54 -16.24 -0.53 -5.02
C VAL A 54 -17.65 -0.14 -4.57
N LYS A 55 -17.99 1.14 -4.67
CA LYS A 55 -19.31 1.67 -4.29
C LYS A 55 -19.87 2.62 -5.34
N ASN A 56 -21.20 2.74 -5.37
CA ASN A 56 -21.94 3.65 -6.23
C ASN A 56 -21.54 3.51 -7.71
N MET A 57 -21.18 2.30 -8.11
CA MET A 57 -20.67 2.06 -9.44
C MET A 57 -21.77 2.29 -10.46
N VAL A 58 -21.43 3.01 -11.53
CA VAL A 58 -22.29 3.24 -12.68
C VAL A 58 -22.27 2.03 -13.63
N PRO A 59 -23.11 2.00 -14.68
CA PRO A 59 -23.14 0.93 -15.67
C PRO A 59 -21.82 0.84 -16.45
N ILE A 60 -20.88 0.07 -15.90
CA ILE A 60 -19.55 -0.17 -16.44
C ILE A 60 -19.51 -1.49 -17.21
N LYS A 61 -18.95 -1.44 -18.42
CA LYS A 61 -18.55 -2.62 -19.15
C LYS A 61 -17.35 -3.29 -18.52
N GLU A 62 -16.37 -2.49 -18.13
CA GLU A 62 -15.07 -2.94 -17.65
C GLU A 62 -14.38 -1.81 -16.87
N VAL A 63 -13.76 -2.18 -15.76
CA VAL A 63 -12.79 -1.39 -15.01
C VAL A 63 -11.49 -2.15 -15.03
N ILE A 64 -10.43 -1.48 -15.46
CA ILE A 64 -9.07 -1.98 -15.43
C ILE A 64 -8.40 -1.38 -14.20
N PHE A 65 -7.86 -2.23 -13.35
CA PHE A 65 -7.24 -1.80 -12.10
C PHE A 65 -5.90 -2.49 -11.86
N LYS A 66 -5.10 -1.87 -11.00
CA LYS A 66 -3.83 -2.40 -10.51
C LYS A 66 -3.73 -2.19 -9.01
N ILE A 67 -3.46 -3.27 -8.28
CA ILE A 67 -3.10 -3.23 -6.87
C ILE A 67 -1.61 -3.52 -6.74
N GLY A 68 -0.81 -2.49 -6.51
CA GLY A 68 0.65 -2.58 -6.39
C GLY A 68 1.11 -2.82 -4.96
N PHE A 69 2.16 -3.61 -4.78
CA PHE A 69 2.81 -3.89 -3.49
C PHE A 69 4.33 -4.05 -3.68
N ASN A 70 5.11 -4.01 -2.59
CA ASN A 70 6.54 -4.27 -2.67
C ASN A 70 6.82 -5.78 -2.83
N GLY A 71 7.12 -6.20 -4.06
CA GLY A 71 7.41 -7.61 -4.40
C GLY A 71 8.68 -8.20 -3.79
N GLU A 72 9.56 -7.38 -3.21
CA GLU A 72 10.72 -7.87 -2.45
C GLU A 72 10.33 -8.31 -1.03
N LEU A 73 9.30 -7.68 -0.46
CA LEU A 73 8.81 -7.95 0.90
C LEU A 73 7.61 -8.88 0.92
N PHE A 74 6.70 -8.75 -0.04
CA PHE A 74 5.43 -9.48 -0.09
C PHE A 74 5.32 -10.36 -1.33
N LYS A 75 4.68 -11.52 -1.16
CA LYS A 75 4.38 -12.45 -2.22
C LYS A 75 2.90 -12.84 -2.20
N PRO A 76 2.25 -12.92 -3.36
CA PRO A 76 0.89 -13.41 -3.47
C PRO A 76 0.82 -14.90 -3.17
N THR A 77 -0.21 -15.33 -2.44
CA THR A 77 -0.35 -16.73 -2.01
C THR A 77 -1.62 -17.42 -2.51
N ASN A 78 -2.69 -16.66 -2.75
CA ASN A 78 -3.96 -17.21 -3.22
C ASN A 78 -4.12 -17.19 -4.75
N LEU A 79 -3.15 -16.63 -5.48
CA LEU A 79 -3.11 -16.57 -6.94
C LEU A 79 -1.81 -17.14 -7.50
N ASP A 80 -1.91 -17.91 -8.60
CA ASP A 80 -0.76 -18.36 -9.39
C ASP A 80 -0.66 -17.61 -10.72
N GLU A 81 0.36 -17.89 -11.53
CA GLU A 81 0.58 -17.26 -12.85
C GLU A 81 -0.61 -17.41 -13.82
N SER A 82 -1.55 -18.32 -13.55
CA SER A 82 -2.77 -18.51 -14.34
C SER A 82 -3.83 -17.43 -14.04
N GLY A 83 -3.66 -16.67 -12.96
CA GLY A 83 -4.60 -15.67 -12.48
C GLY A 83 -5.89 -16.25 -11.89
N LEU A 84 -6.78 -15.36 -11.45
CA LEU A 84 -8.13 -15.66 -11.01
C LEU A 84 -9.14 -15.18 -12.04
N PHE A 85 -9.88 -16.12 -12.60
CA PHE A 85 -11.10 -15.82 -13.34
C PHE A 85 -12.19 -15.43 -12.34
N VAL A 86 -12.58 -14.17 -12.38
CA VAL A 86 -13.66 -13.62 -11.56
C VAL A 86 -14.99 -13.91 -12.23
N ASN A 87 -15.86 -14.64 -11.55
CA ASN A 87 -17.22 -15.00 -11.96
C ASN A 87 -18.07 -15.31 -10.72
N LYS A 88 -19.33 -15.72 -10.88
CA LYS A 88 -20.27 -16.03 -9.76
C LYS A 88 -19.76 -16.93 -8.66
N ASN A 89 -18.89 -17.88 -8.99
CA ASN A 89 -18.35 -18.79 -7.99
C ASN A 89 -17.18 -18.16 -7.21
N SER A 90 -16.57 -17.10 -7.75
CA SER A 90 -15.51 -16.31 -7.10
C SER A 90 -16.08 -15.35 -6.04
N PHE A 91 -17.38 -15.04 -6.10
CA PHE A 91 -18.10 -14.17 -5.15
C PHE A 91 -18.84 -14.92 -4.05
N ASN A 92 -18.76 -16.25 -4.02
CA ASN A 92 -19.25 -17.01 -2.89
C ASN A 92 -18.26 -16.84 -1.73
N PHE A 93 -18.30 -15.68 -1.08
CA PHE A 93 -17.92 -15.62 0.32
C PHE A 93 -18.77 -16.65 1.03
N ILE A 94 -18.11 -17.70 1.53
CA ILE A 94 -18.79 -18.68 2.35
C ILE A 94 -19.10 -17.93 3.63
N VAL A 95 -20.36 -17.52 3.80
CA VAL A 95 -20.84 -17.05 5.09
C VAL A 95 -20.56 -18.15 6.08
N GLU A 96 -19.69 -17.89 7.03
CA GLU A 96 -19.36 -18.87 8.03
C GLU A 96 -20.51 -18.92 9.04
N PRO A 97 -21.14 -20.07 9.26
CA PRO A 97 -22.14 -20.17 10.31
C PRO A 97 -21.44 -20.05 11.66
N PHE A 98 -21.99 -19.21 12.54
CA PHE A 98 -21.52 -19.05 13.90
C PHE A 98 -22.60 -19.35 14.93
N THR A 99 -22.17 -19.55 16.17
CA THR A 99 -23.03 -19.76 17.33
C THR A 99 -23.35 -18.43 17.99
N ASP A 100 -24.43 -17.80 17.53
CA ASP A 100 -24.99 -16.60 18.15
C ASP A 100 -25.51 -16.92 19.57
N SER A 101 -24.66 -16.66 20.55
CA SER A 101 -24.88 -16.99 21.95
C SER A 101 -25.68 -15.90 22.67
N ASN A 102 -25.74 -14.69 22.11
CA ASN A 102 -26.37 -13.55 22.75
C ASN A 102 -27.67 -13.07 22.04
N GLY A 103 -27.94 -13.59 20.84
CA GLY A 103 -29.13 -13.35 20.03
C GLY A 103 -29.13 -12.04 19.26
N ASN A 104 -27.97 -11.48 18.92
CA ASN A 104 -27.85 -10.20 18.19
C ASN A 104 -27.74 -10.37 16.66
N GLU A 105 -27.67 -11.61 16.14
CA GLU A 105 -27.48 -11.91 14.73
C GLU A 105 -26.13 -11.41 14.14
N GLU A 106 -25.16 -11.07 14.98
CA GLU A 106 -23.79 -10.68 14.63
C GLU A 106 -22.79 -11.61 15.34
N TRP A 107 -21.62 -11.87 14.75
CA TRP A 107 -20.62 -12.68 15.45
C TRP A 107 -19.90 -11.85 16.51
N ASP A 108 -19.85 -12.37 17.73
CA ASP A 108 -19.09 -11.76 18.82
C ASP A 108 -17.79 -12.52 19.14
N VAL A 109 -16.79 -11.76 19.59
CA VAL A 109 -15.53 -12.32 20.07
C VAL A 109 -15.79 -13.37 21.16
N GLY A 110 -15.50 -14.62 20.85
CA GLY A 110 -15.71 -15.78 21.73
C GLY A 110 -16.80 -16.75 21.27
N GLU A 111 -17.50 -16.45 20.18
CA GLU A 111 -18.47 -17.35 19.56
C GLU A 111 -17.79 -18.35 18.62
N GLU A 112 -18.22 -19.61 18.66
CA GLU A 112 -17.70 -20.65 17.77
C GLU A 112 -18.27 -20.47 16.35
N PHE A 113 -17.42 -20.57 15.34
CA PHE A 113 -17.79 -20.53 13.92
C PHE A 113 -17.23 -21.74 13.15
N ILE A 114 -17.82 -22.04 11.99
CA ILE A 114 -17.29 -23.05 11.07
C ILE A 114 -16.36 -22.36 10.07
N ASP A 115 -15.07 -22.46 10.36
CA ASP A 115 -13.98 -22.07 9.48
C ASP A 115 -13.98 -22.93 8.21
N SER A 116 -14.68 -22.43 7.18
CA SER A 116 -14.97 -23.19 5.96
C SER A 116 -13.85 -23.07 4.94
N ASN A 117 -13.02 -22.04 5.03
CA ASN A 117 -11.88 -21.80 4.15
C ASN A 117 -10.52 -22.14 4.80
N GLY A 118 -10.49 -22.43 6.11
CA GLY A 118 -9.32 -22.86 6.86
C GLY A 118 -8.37 -21.73 7.26
N ASN A 119 -8.84 -20.48 7.29
CA ASN A 119 -8.02 -19.30 7.58
C ASN A 119 -7.85 -19.02 9.09
N GLY A 120 -8.64 -19.69 9.94
CA GLY A 120 -8.62 -19.53 11.40
C GLY A 120 -9.36 -18.30 11.94
N SER A 121 -10.09 -17.56 11.11
CA SER A 121 -10.77 -16.31 11.45
C SER A 121 -12.20 -16.30 10.90
N TYR A 122 -13.14 -15.68 11.62
CA TYR A 122 -14.54 -15.64 11.21
C TYR A 122 -14.75 -14.72 10.00
N ASP A 123 -15.36 -15.24 8.93
CA ASP A 123 -15.74 -14.46 7.76
C ASP A 123 -17.20 -13.97 7.81
N GLU A 124 -17.38 -12.67 8.05
CA GLU A 124 -18.70 -12.02 8.02
C GLU A 124 -19.41 -12.12 6.65
N PRO A 125 -20.75 -12.16 6.63
CA PRO A 125 -21.52 -12.00 5.39
C PRO A 125 -21.22 -10.64 4.75
N ARG A 126 -20.62 -10.65 3.57
CA ARG A 126 -20.25 -9.42 2.85
C ARG A 126 -21.33 -8.96 1.88
N THR A 127 -21.44 -7.65 1.70
CA THR A 127 -22.35 -7.06 0.72
C THR A 127 -21.85 -7.36 -0.68
N ASN A 128 -22.64 -8.10 -1.45
CA ASN A 128 -22.33 -8.38 -2.84
C ASN A 128 -22.51 -7.12 -3.68
N PHE A 129 -21.55 -6.87 -4.56
CA PHE A 129 -21.60 -5.77 -5.52
C PHE A 129 -22.81 -5.82 -6.46
N PHE A 130 -23.45 -6.98 -6.59
CA PHE A 130 -24.57 -7.24 -7.48
C PHE A 130 -25.81 -7.58 -6.66
N SER A 131 -26.94 -6.94 -6.97
CA SER A 131 -28.22 -7.35 -6.40
C SER A 131 -28.56 -8.72 -6.97
N LEU A 132 -28.53 -9.78 -6.18
CA LEU A 132 -28.86 -11.12 -6.67
C LEU A 132 -30.34 -11.29 -7.09
N SER A 133 -31.14 -10.22 -7.07
CA SER A 133 -32.51 -10.23 -7.57
C SER A 133 -32.51 -9.90 -9.06
N GLY A 134 -32.97 -10.82 -9.90
CA GLY A 134 -33.45 -10.48 -11.23
C GLY A 134 -34.65 -9.54 -11.13
N GLU A 135 -35.24 -9.19 -12.25
CA GLU A 135 -36.38 -8.27 -12.25
C GLU A 135 -37.48 -8.72 -11.29
N PRO A 136 -38.11 -7.81 -10.53
CA PRO A 136 -39.20 -8.19 -9.64
C PRO A 136 -40.31 -8.89 -10.41
N PHE A 137 -40.67 -10.11 -9.99
CA PHE A 137 -41.70 -10.89 -10.65
C PHE A 137 -42.77 -11.42 -9.69
N THR A 138 -43.91 -11.75 -10.26
CA THR A 138 -45.01 -12.41 -9.54
C THR A 138 -44.79 -13.91 -9.55
N ASP A 139 -44.16 -14.43 -8.49
CA ASP A 139 -43.98 -15.86 -8.25
C ASP A 139 -45.30 -16.51 -7.82
N ASN A 140 -46.11 -16.95 -8.78
CA ASN A 140 -47.43 -17.51 -8.55
C ASN A 140 -47.36 -18.91 -7.93
N ASN A 141 -46.25 -19.64 -8.12
CA ASN A 141 -46.09 -21.01 -7.66
C ASN A 141 -45.14 -21.16 -6.45
N GLN A 142 -44.54 -20.06 -6.00
CA GLN A 142 -43.64 -19.95 -4.84
C GLN A 142 -42.37 -20.79 -4.97
N ASN A 143 -41.83 -20.94 -6.18
CA ASN A 143 -40.59 -21.68 -6.44
C ASN A 143 -39.32 -20.81 -6.38
N GLY A 144 -39.47 -19.48 -6.25
CA GLY A 144 -38.37 -18.52 -6.24
C GLY A 144 -37.72 -18.26 -7.60
N GLN A 145 -38.36 -18.62 -8.72
CA GLN A 145 -37.89 -18.44 -10.09
C GLN A 145 -39.00 -17.89 -10.96
N TRP A 146 -38.68 -17.04 -11.94
CA TRP A 146 -39.68 -16.60 -12.90
C TRP A 146 -40.05 -17.73 -13.85
N ASP A 147 -41.35 -17.98 -13.98
CA ASP A 147 -41.91 -18.94 -14.93
C ASP A 147 -42.59 -18.26 -16.13
N GLU A 148 -42.58 -18.95 -17.28
CA GLU A 148 -43.24 -18.46 -18.49
C GLU A 148 -44.75 -18.19 -18.23
N GLY A 149 -45.14 -16.91 -18.35
CA GLY A 149 -46.50 -16.44 -18.08
C GLY A 149 -46.66 -15.69 -16.76
N GLU A 150 -45.62 -15.59 -15.94
CA GLU A 150 -45.58 -14.70 -14.79
C GLU A 150 -45.30 -13.25 -15.20
N ASN A 151 -45.94 -12.31 -14.51
CA ASN A 151 -45.68 -10.90 -14.75
C ASN A 151 -44.37 -10.50 -14.06
N TYR A 152 -43.56 -9.71 -14.75
CA TYR A 152 -42.34 -9.10 -14.22
C TYR A 152 -42.36 -7.59 -14.46
N ASN A 153 -41.53 -6.85 -13.71
CA ASN A 153 -41.27 -5.43 -13.93
C ASN A 153 -40.09 -5.30 -14.88
N ASP A 154 -40.38 -5.02 -16.16
CA ASP A 154 -39.40 -4.75 -17.22
C ASP A 154 -38.72 -3.39 -16.96
N GLU A 155 -37.65 -3.39 -16.18
CA GLU A 155 -36.98 -2.18 -15.70
C GLU A 155 -36.11 -1.54 -16.78
N ASN A 156 -35.59 -2.33 -17.72
CA ASN A 156 -34.76 -1.87 -18.83
C ASN A 156 -35.55 -1.64 -20.14
N GLY A 157 -36.79 -2.09 -20.23
CA GLY A 157 -37.68 -1.91 -21.38
C GLY A 157 -37.35 -2.81 -22.57
N ASN A 158 -36.66 -3.95 -22.36
CA ASN A 158 -36.28 -4.86 -23.44
C ASN A 158 -37.41 -5.81 -23.88
N GLY A 159 -38.48 -5.92 -23.07
CA GLY A 159 -39.63 -6.78 -23.33
C GLY A 159 -39.41 -8.28 -23.08
N GLU A 160 -38.31 -8.64 -22.42
CA GLU A 160 -37.98 -9.99 -21.96
C GLU A 160 -37.76 -9.98 -20.43
N TYR A 161 -38.01 -11.11 -19.75
CA TYR A 161 -37.69 -11.20 -18.32
C TYR A 161 -36.17 -11.36 -18.17
N ASP A 162 -35.54 -10.43 -17.49
CA ASP A 162 -34.13 -10.57 -17.17
C ASP A 162 -33.96 -11.37 -15.88
N ASN A 163 -33.44 -12.58 -16.07
CA ASN A 163 -32.94 -13.35 -14.96
C ASN A 163 -31.87 -12.54 -14.24
N ALA A 164 -31.70 -12.88 -12.97
CA ALA A 164 -30.54 -12.47 -12.23
C ALA A 164 -29.29 -13.08 -12.93
N ASP A 165 -28.61 -12.33 -13.81
CA ASP A 165 -27.27 -12.65 -14.29
C ASP A 165 -26.26 -11.79 -13.52
N LEU A 166 -25.60 -12.43 -12.56
CA LEU A 166 -25.23 -11.77 -11.30
C LEU A 166 -23.77 -11.82 -10.99
N SER A 167 -22.90 -11.66 -11.97
CA SER A 167 -21.49 -11.55 -11.64
C SER A 167 -20.74 -10.73 -12.64
N PRO A 168 -19.82 -9.89 -12.16
CA PRO A 168 -18.86 -9.34 -13.06
C PRO A 168 -18.03 -10.50 -13.58
N ILE A 169 -17.70 -10.42 -14.85
CA ILE A 169 -16.65 -11.24 -15.40
C ILE A 169 -15.38 -10.43 -15.37
N GLY A 170 -14.31 -11.11 -15.01
CA GLY A 170 -13.02 -10.47 -14.90
C GLY A 170 -11.91 -11.49 -14.93
N LEU A 171 -10.71 -11.00 -15.17
CA LEU A 171 -9.50 -11.74 -14.95
C LEU A 171 -8.59 -10.88 -14.10
N ILE A 172 -8.21 -11.40 -12.94
CA ILE A 172 -7.15 -10.83 -12.12
C ILE A 172 -5.91 -11.67 -12.38
N SER A 173 -4.90 -11.04 -12.94
CA SER A 173 -3.58 -11.62 -13.13
C SER A 173 -2.66 -11.16 -12.01
N VAL A 174 -1.64 -11.98 -11.74
CA VAL A 174 -0.64 -11.66 -10.72
C VAL A 174 0.73 -11.52 -11.35
N SER A 175 1.47 -10.53 -10.90
CA SER A 175 2.86 -10.29 -11.22
C SER A 175 3.70 -10.27 -9.95
N SER A 176 5.01 -10.09 -10.07
CA SER A 176 5.92 -10.08 -8.92
C SER A 176 5.63 -8.99 -7.89
N ASN A 177 4.97 -7.89 -8.28
CA ASN A 177 4.76 -6.71 -7.44
C ASN A 177 3.38 -6.07 -7.61
N SER A 178 2.44 -6.75 -8.28
CA SER A 178 1.08 -6.25 -8.41
C SER A 178 0.08 -7.32 -8.81
N PHE A 179 -1.17 -7.08 -8.43
CA PHE A 179 -2.34 -7.70 -9.03
C PHE A 179 -2.90 -6.75 -10.09
N GLU A 180 -3.13 -7.25 -11.30
CA GLU A 180 -3.68 -6.45 -12.39
C GLU A 180 -4.92 -7.14 -12.91
N GLY A 181 -6.04 -6.42 -12.91
CA GLY A 181 -7.34 -7.02 -13.14
C GLY A 181 -8.24 -6.23 -14.06
N THR A 182 -9.16 -6.97 -14.65
CA THR A 182 -10.35 -6.43 -15.32
C THR A 182 -11.58 -6.88 -14.54
N LEU A 183 -12.55 -5.99 -14.39
CA LEU A 183 -13.82 -6.31 -13.76
C LEU A 183 -14.94 -5.63 -14.56
N GLY A 184 -15.92 -6.40 -15.04
CA GLY A 184 -16.90 -5.86 -15.96
C GLY A 184 -18.25 -6.55 -15.97
N ILE A 185 -19.30 -5.84 -16.37
CA ILE A 185 -20.63 -6.41 -16.59
C ILE A 185 -20.74 -6.79 -18.08
N PRO A 186 -20.91 -8.09 -18.42
CA PRO A 186 -20.87 -8.55 -19.81
C PRO A 186 -21.98 -7.96 -20.69
N ASP A 187 -23.13 -7.58 -20.12
CA ASP A 187 -24.26 -7.01 -20.85
C ASP A 187 -25.14 -6.12 -19.94
N PRO A 188 -24.84 -4.82 -19.80
CA PRO A 188 -25.64 -3.92 -18.97
C PRO A 188 -27.02 -3.57 -19.58
N ILE A 189 -27.26 -3.91 -20.85
CA ILE A 189 -28.54 -3.63 -21.53
C ILE A 189 -29.59 -4.63 -21.06
N ASN A 190 -29.23 -5.91 -20.97
CA ASN A 190 -30.14 -7.03 -20.74
C ASN A 190 -30.06 -7.63 -19.33
N ASN A 191 -29.43 -6.91 -18.38
CA ASN A 191 -29.34 -7.34 -17.00
C ASN A 191 -29.69 -6.15 -16.10
N GLY A 192 -30.81 -6.23 -15.37
CA GLY A 192 -31.33 -5.16 -14.49
C GLY A 192 -30.36 -4.66 -13.40
N ASN A 193 -29.16 -5.23 -13.27
CA ASN A 193 -28.09 -4.72 -12.40
C ASN A 193 -27.09 -3.89 -13.17
N GLN A 194 -27.41 -2.60 -13.30
CA GLN A 194 -26.59 -1.65 -14.00
C GLN A 194 -25.70 -0.83 -13.04
N SER A 195 -25.92 -0.90 -11.73
CA SER A 195 -25.16 -0.13 -10.73
C SER A 195 -25.15 -0.82 -9.37
N GLY A 196 -24.11 -0.60 -8.54
CA GLY A 196 -24.01 -1.29 -7.25
C GLY A 196 -22.80 -0.94 -6.38
N SER A 197 -22.74 -1.58 -5.21
CA SER A 197 -21.65 -1.45 -4.23
C SER A 197 -21.37 -2.80 -3.61
N GLY A 198 -20.09 -3.15 -3.42
CA GLY A 198 -19.71 -4.38 -2.75
C GLY A 198 -18.27 -4.84 -2.99
N ASP A 199 -18.01 -6.01 -2.45
CA ASP A 199 -16.68 -6.61 -2.33
C ASP A 199 -16.32 -7.36 -3.62
N ILE A 200 -15.14 -7.08 -4.17
CA ILE A 200 -14.69 -7.64 -5.45
C ILE A 200 -13.90 -8.92 -5.28
N CYS A 201 -12.87 -8.88 -4.44
CA CYS A 201 -12.01 -10.02 -4.17
C CYS A 201 -11.21 -9.79 -2.88
N ILE A 202 -10.77 -10.89 -2.26
CA ILE A 202 -9.67 -10.87 -1.30
C ILE A 202 -8.40 -11.30 -2.03
N LEU A 203 -7.33 -10.53 -1.84
CA LEU A 203 -6.00 -10.83 -2.34
C LEU A 203 -5.09 -11.09 -1.14
N ASP A 204 -4.49 -12.28 -1.10
CA ASP A 204 -3.65 -12.70 0.01
C ASP A 204 -2.18 -12.47 -0.30
N LEU A 205 -1.50 -11.76 0.59
CA LEU A 205 -0.06 -11.54 0.56
C LEU A 205 0.58 -12.15 1.80
N VAL A 206 1.70 -12.86 1.63
CA VAL A 206 2.58 -13.24 2.75
C VAL A 206 3.92 -12.57 2.56
N GLY A 207 4.46 -12.00 3.64
CA GLY A 207 5.68 -11.23 3.55
C GLY A 207 6.25 -10.80 4.89
N ILE A 208 7.26 -9.95 4.83
CA ILE A 208 7.87 -9.33 6.00
C ILE A 208 7.11 -8.05 6.35
N TYR A 209 6.67 -7.93 7.61
CA TYR A 209 6.09 -6.70 8.13
C TYR A 209 7.17 -5.62 8.17
N SER A 210 7.07 -4.65 7.29
CA SER A 210 7.98 -3.51 7.19
C SER A 210 7.27 -2.40 6.44
N GLU A 211 7.66 -1.16 6.71
CA GLU A 211 7.08 0.04 6.13
C GLU A 211 6.97 -0.05 4.60
N SER A 212 5.74 -0.19 4.13
CA SER A 212 5.39 -0.47 2.74
C SER A 212 4.05 0.15 2.39
N LEU A 213 3.90 0.55 1.13
CA LEU A 213 2.61 0.98 0.58
C LEU A 213 2.02 -0.11 -0.30
N ILE A 214 0.73 -0.36 -0.09
CA ILE A 214 -0.12 -1.07 -1.02
C ILE A 214 -0.97 -0.02 -1.72
N THR A 215 -0.95 -0.01 -3.04
CA THR A 215 -1.58 1.04 -3.84
C THR A 215 -2.66 0.47 -4.73
N LEU A 216 -3.78 1.19 -4.90
CA LEU A 216 -4.83 0.91 -5.88
C LEU A 216 -4.83 2.02 -6.93
N GLU A 217 -4.68 1.61 -8.18
CA GLU A 217 -4.79 2.47 -9.35
C GLU A 217 -5.95 1.96 -10.22
N ILE A 218 -6.87 2.86 -10.57
CA ILE A 218 -7.84 2.63 -11.65
C ILE A 218 -7.19 3.10 -12.95
N ILE A 219 -6.84 2.15 -13.81
CA ILE A 219 -6.11 2.41 -15.06
C ILE A 219 -7.06 2.96 -16.11
N ASP A 220 -8.21 2.32 -16.29
CA ASP A 220 -9.19 2.70 -17.29
C ASP A 220 -10.60 2.22 -16.93
N VAL A 221 -11.61 2.91 -17.45
CA VAL A 221 -13.01 2.58 -17.26
C VAL A 221 -13.75 2.70 -18.60
N SER A 222 -14.49 1.65 -18.95
CA SER A 222 -15.41 1.65 -20.08
C SER A 222 -16.85 1.72 -19.57
N GLU A 223 -17.55 2.80 -19.88
CA GLU A 223 -18.95 2.98 -19.52
C GLU A 223 -19.87 2.67 -20.69
N TYR A 224 -21.09 2.23 -20.39
CA TYR A 224 -22.13 2.05 -21.39
C TYR A 224 -22.96 3.33 -21.53
N ASP A 225 -22.97 3.91 -22.72
CA ASP A 225 -23.82 5.06 -23.04
C ASP A 225 -25.18 4.58 -23.56
N PHE A 226 -26.20 4.68 -22.71
CA PHE A 226 -27.58 4.30 -23.05
C PHE A 226 -28.17 5.10 -24.23
N SER A 227 -27.69 6.32 -24.49
CA SER A 227 -28.23 7.16 -25.55
C SER A 227 -27.79 6.71 -26.94
N THR A 228 -26.57 6.16 -27.04
CA THR A 228 -25.96 5.69 -28.28
C THR A 228 -25.95 4.18 -28.42
N SER A 229 -26.19 3.47 -27.31
CA SER A 229 -26.01 2.03 -27.20
C SER A 229 -24.59 1.56 -27.54
N GLU A 230 -23.61 2.41 -27.27
CA GLU A 230 -22.19 2.15 -27.48
C GLU A 230 -21.42 2.22 -26.16
N PHE A 231 -20.25 1.58 -26.12
CA PHE A 231 -19.34 1.71 -24.99
C PHE A 231 -18.36 2.84 -25.26
N VAL A 232 -18.16 3.69 -24.26
CA VAL A 232 -17.26 4.84 -24.33
C VAL A 232 -16.16 4.65 -23.29
N GLU A 233 -14.91 4.69 -23.73
CA GLU A 233 -13.77 4.81 -22.83
C GLU A 233 -13.84 6.17 -22.14
N VAL A 234 -14.04 6.13 -20.84
CA VAL A 234 -13.93 7.27 -19.96
C VAL A 234 -12.64 7.03 -19.20
N SER A 235 -11.53 7.45 -19.83
CA SER A 235 -10.26 7.60 -19.11
C SER A 235 -10.57 8.35 -17.81
N PRO A 236 -10.18 7.82 -16.63
CA PRO A 236 -10.61 8.36 -15.36
C PRO A 236 -10.20 9.83 -15.32
N HIS A 237 -11.17 10.73 -15.48
CA HIS A 237 -10.97 12.08 -15.02
C HIS A 237 -10.87 11.91 -13.51
N TRP A 238 -9.68 12.16 -12.97
CA TRP A 238 -9.33 12.11 -11.54
C TRP A 238 -10.29 12.90 -10.62
N ASP A 239 -11.21 13.69 -11.21
CA ASP A 239 -12.27 14.43 -10.54
C ASP A 239 -13.62 13.67 -10.42
N SER A 240 -13.84 12.53 -11.09
CA SER A 240 -15.14 11.85 -11.09
C SER A 240 -15.24 10.63 -10.17
N TRP A 241 -14.12 10.03 -9.77
CA TRP A 241 -14.07 8.89 -8.83
C TRP A 241 -13.36 9.27 -7.55
N ASP A 242 -13.93 8.86 -6.41
CA ASP A 242 -13.22 8.94 -5.12
C ASP A 242 -12.47 7.63 -4.89
N VAL A 243 -11.15 7.66 -5.11
CA VAL A 243 -10.28 6.49 -4.98
C VAL A 243 -9.44 6.60 -3.72
N THR A 244 -9.76 5.78 -2.72
CA THR A 244 -8.85 5.55 -1.58
C THR A 244 -7.76 4.58 -2.02
N SER A 245 -6.65 5.16 -2.46
CA SER A 245 -5.65 4.48 -3.29
C SER A 245 -4.44 3.94 -2.53
N THR A 246 -4.30 4.16 -1.21
CA THR A 246 -3.07 3.78 -0.51
C THR A 246 -3.36 3.24 0.88
N LEU A 247 -2.80 2.06 1.17
CA LEU A 247 -2.70 1.48 2.51
C LEU A 247 -1.24 1.44 2.93
N GLU A 248 -0.96 1.87 4.14
CA GLU A 248 0.36 1.79 4.75
C GLU A 248 0.40 0.60 5.70
N VAL A 249 1.47 -0.20 5.58
CA VAL A 249 1.73 -1.38 6.42
C VAL A 249 3.10 -1.21 7.04
N GLY A 250 3.24 -1.47 8.34
CA GLY A 250 4.55 -1.50 8.99
C GLY A 250 5.13 -0.16 9.45
N SER A 251 4.35 0.93 9.46
CA SER A 251 4.77 2.29 9.88
C SER A 251 4.73 2.51 11.40
N GLN A 252 5.21 1.55 12.19
CA GLN A 252 5.19 1.66 13.67
C GLN A 252 6.20 2.67 14.23
N TYR A 253 7.15 3.10 13.41
CA TYR A 253 8.27 3.94 13.77
C TYR A 253 8.29 5.13 12.82
N ASP A 254 8.75 6.29 13.31
CA ASP A 254 8.95 7.51 12.53
C ASP A 254 10.44 7.93 12.60
N PRO A 255 11.34 7.26 11.85
CA PRO A 255 12.76 7.39 12.09
C PRO A 255 13.30 8.74 11.62
N ILE A 256 13.95 9.46 12.53
CA ILE A 256 14.56 10.75 12.22
C ILE A 256 16.08 10.60 12.23
N ILE A 257 16.75 10.99 11.14
CA ILE A 257 18.21 11.06 11.08
C ILE A 257 18.61 12.53 11.01
N SER A 258 19.39 12.97 11.99
CA SER A 258 19.74 14.37 12.15
C SER A 258 21.18 14.60 12.54
N PHE A 259 21.66 15.80 12.26
CA PHE A 259 22.92 16.30 12.79
C PHE A 259 22.68 17.18 14.01
N ASN A 260 23.56 17.07 14.99
CA ASN A 260 23.66 18.04 16.09
C ASN A 260 25.08 18.60 16.18
N ILE A 261 25.22 19.92 16.36
CA ILE A 261 26.50 20.53 16.72
C ILE A 261 26.72 20.30 18.22
N LEU A 262 27.73 19.50 18.55
CA LEU A 262 28.10 19.22 19.93
C LEU A 262 28.97 20.32 20.52
N GLU A 263 29.94 20.79 19.72
CA GLU A 263 30.93 21.77 20.15
C GLU A 263 31.43 22.56 18.94
N GLN A 264 31.56 23.87 19.08
CA GLN A 264 32.12 24.73 18.05
C GLN A 264 33.03 25.78 18.70
N GLU A 265 34.28 25.79 18.26
CA GLU A 265 35.32 26.72 18.68
C GLU A 265 35.92 27.40 17.44
N SER A 266 36.86 28.33 17.63
CA SER A 266 37.43 29.10 16.52
C SER A 266 38.16 28.28 15.46
N ASP A 267 38.68 27.10 15.82
CA ASP A 267 39.52 26.25 14.97
C ASP A 267 38.90 24.88 14.66
N TYR A 268 37.78 24.53 15.28
CA TYR A 268 37.11 23.26 15.02
C TYR A 268 35.61 23.28 15.30
N VAL A 269 34.91 22.33 14.69
CA VAL A 269 33.53 21.98 14.99
C VAL A 269 33.41 20.46 15.17
N THR A 270 32.63 20.02 16.16
CA THR A 270 32.28 18.62 16.36
C THR A 270 30.79 18.45 16.15
N ILE A 271 30.43 17.55 15.25
CA ILE A 271 29.04 17.16 14.99
C ILE A 271 28.77 15.74 15.46
N GLU A 272 27.52 15.47 15.78
CA GLU A 272 26.95 14.15 16.05
C GLU A 272 25.95 13.80 14.94
N LEU A 273 26.04 12.61 14.38
CA LEU A 273 24.96 12.00 13.60
C LEU A 273 24.09 11.19 14.56
N ASN A 274 22.82 11.55 14.65
CA ASN A 274 21.84 10.93 15.53
C ASN A 274 20.78 10.21 14.72
N ILE A 275 20.14 9.24 15.37
CA ILE A 275 18.94 8.59 14.89
C ILE A 275 17.92 8.56 16.03
N GLU A 276 16.67 8.86 15.72
CA GLU A 276 15.55 8.81 16.66
C GLU A 276 14.49 7.85 16.15
N ASP A 277 13.71 7.28 17.07
CA ASP A 277 12.60 6.36 16.82
C ASP A 277 12.87 5.27 15.76
N SER A 278 14.11 4.77 15.72
CA SER A 278 14.51 3.77 14.73
C SER A 278 13.82 2.42 14.95
N PRO A 279 13.40 1.69 13.89
CA PRO A 279 13.14 0.26 13.98
C PRO A 279 14.46 -0.51 14.22
N GLN A 280 14.40 -1.84 14.27
CA GLN A 280 15.61 -2.67 14.41
C GLN A 280 16.47 -2.58 13.14
N ILE A 281 17.69 -2.02 13.26
CA ILE A 281 18.61 -1.84 12.13
C ILE A 281 19.74 -2.86 12.19
N ALA A 282 19.71 -3.85 11.30
CA ALA A 282 20.78 -4.82 11.14
C ALA A 282 21.96 -4.25 10.32
N GLU A 283 21.69 -3.42 9.31
CA GLU A 283 22.72 -2.73 8.52
C GLU A 283 22.36 -1.25 8.35
N PHE A 284 23.33 -0.37 8.56
CA PHE A 284 23.23 1.07 8.34
C PHE A 284 24.37 1.54 7.45
N LEU A 285 24.06 2.32 6.43
CA LEU A 285 25.00 3.00 5.57
C LEU A 285 24.58 4.47 5.47
N SER A 286 25.51 5.39 5.68
CA SER A 286 25.30 6.81 5.43
C SER A 286 26.49 7.43 4.72
N ILE A 287 26.21 8.36 3.81
CA ILE A 287 27.18 9.19 3.11
C ILE A 287 27.00 10.63 3.57
N ILE A 288 28.09 11.23 4.03
CA ILE A 288 28.14 12.63 4.47
C ILE A 288 29.10 13.40 3.58
N ASN A 289 28.65 14.54 3.06
CA ASN A 289 29.45 15.45 2.27
C ASN A 289 29.80 16.71 3.09
N TYR A 290 30.99 17.25 2.87
CA TYR A 290 31.48 18.49 3.50
C TYR A 290 32.37 19.28 2.53
N ASP A 291 32.46 20.59 2.71
CA ASP A 291 33.34 21.44 1.90
C ASP A 291 34.80 21.30 2.32
N THR A 292 35.61 20.66 1.47
CA THR A 292 37.06 20.45 1.68
C THR A 292 37.88 21.72 1.62
N ALA A 293 37.34 22.83 1.10
CA ALA A 293 38.01 24.13 1.13
C ALA A 293 37.94 24.79 2.51
N VAL A 294 36.92 24.44 3.31
CA VAL A 294 36.63 25.08 4.60
C VAL A 294 36.88 24.14 5.78
N LEU A 295 36.57 22.85 5.62
CA LEU A 295 36.66 21.85 6.68
C LEU A 295 37.61 20.70 6.33
N ASN A 296 38.25 20.13 7.34
CA ASN A 296 38.98 18.87 7.22
C ASN A 296 38.67 17.96 8.40
N VAL A 297 38.33 16.70 8.13
CA VAL A 297 38.08 15.71 9.20
C VAL A 297 39.35 15.52 10.04
N ALA A 298 39.22 15.73 11.33
CA ALA A 298 40.28 15.55 12.32
C ALA A 298 40.19 14.19 13.00
N GLN A 299 39.01 13.86 13.53
CA GLN A 299 38.78 12.69 14.38
C GLN A 299 37.35 12.20 14.20
N TYR A 300 37.12 10.93 14.50
CA TYR A 300 35.80 10.34 14.59
C TYR A 300 35.73 9.34 15.75
N GLU A 301 34.54 9.14 16.28
CA GLU A 301 34.26 8.17 17.34
C GLU A 301 32.87 7.56 17.12
N PHE A 302 32.81 6.25 16.85
CA PHE A 302 31.55 5.52 16.89
C PHE A 302 31.06 5.43 18.33
N LEU A 303 29.78 5.73 18.52
CA LEU A 303 29.12 5.61 19.81
C LEU A 303 28.30 4.32 19.90
N ASN A 304 27.62 4.15 21.03
CA ASN A 304 27.07 2.86 21.42
C ASN A 304 25.75 2.50 20.74
N PHE A 305 25.16 3.37 19.90
CA PHE A 305 23.96 2.99 19.15
C PHE A 305 24.23 1.73 18.33
N PHE A 306 25.28 1.72 17.51
CA PHE A 306 25.81 0.50 16.89
C PHE A 306 27.02 -0.02 17.67
N SER A 307 26.76 -0.68 18.80
CA SER A 307 27.80 -1.19 19.71
C SER A 307 28.81 -2.10 19.00
N SER A 308 30.10 -1.77 19.10
CA SER A 308 31.19 -2.56 18.50
C SER A 308 31.37 -3.96 19.12
N ALA A 309 30.61 -4.29 20.16
CA ALA A 309 30.53 -5.67 20.63
C ALA A 309 29.96 -6.58 19.53
N ASN A 310 28.94 -6.08 18.82
CA ASN A 310 28.08 -6.88 17.96
C ASN A 310 27.94 -6.31 16.54
N TYR A 311 28.31 -5.04 16.35
CA TYR A 311 28.39 -4.39 15.04
C TYR A 311 29.84 -4.31 14.55
N TYR A 312 30.02 -4.61 13.27
CA TYR A 312 31.18 -4.21 12.52
C TYR A 312 30.97 -2.78 12.01
N ASN A 313 31.66 -1.83 12.64
CA ASN A 313 31.63 -0.42 12.27
C ASN A 313 32.82 -0.06 11.37
N SER A 314 32.56 0.64 10.28
CA SER A 314 33.55 1.08 9.31
C SER A 314 33.36 2.54 8.96
N TYR A 315 34.48 3.26 8.87
CA TYR A 315 34.54 4.67 8.54
C TYR A 315 35.56 4.86 7.42
N GLN A 316 35.16 5.54 6.36
CA GLN A 316 36.06 5.90 5.25
C GLN A 316 35.88 7.38 4.93
N ASN A 317 36.98 8.12 4.81
CA ASN A 317 36.96 9.51 4.38
C ASN A 317 37.75 9.68 3.07
N ASN A 318 37.09 10.19 2.05
CA ASN A 318 37.69 10.67 0.83
C ASN A 318 37.82 12.19 0.89
N ILE A 319 38.99 12.64 1.33
CA ILE A 319 39.32 14.06 1.50
C ILE A 319 39.38 14.86 0.18
N VAL A 320 39.45 14.20 -0.97
CA VAL A 320 39.48 14.89 -2.28
C VAL A 320 38.07 15.30 -2.67
N ASP A 321 37.11 14.41 -2.43
CA ASP A 321 35.71 14.61 -2.79
C ASP A 321 34.89 15.20 -1.64
N GLY A 322 35.47 15.36 -0.44
CA GLY A 322 34.76 15.85 0.74
C GLY A 322 33.70 14.88 1.23
N ARG A 323 33.97 13.57 1.14
CA ARG A 323 32.96 12.54 1.35
C ARG A 323 33.38 11.56 2.43
N VAL A 324 32.53 11.42 3.45
CA VAL A 324 32.64 10.45 4.52
C VAL A 324 31.58 9.36 4.30
N SER A 325 32.02 8.10 4.29
CA SER A 325 31.13 6.93 4.28
C SER A 325 31.20 6.24 5.63
N ILE A 326 30.04 6.04 6.23
CA ILE A 326 29.85 5.34 7.51
C ILE A 326 29.04 4.10 7.24
N SER A 327 29.50 2.94 7.70
CA SER A 327 28.71 1.71 7.65
C SER A 327 28.80 0.93 8.95
N SER A 328 27.66 0.42 9.41
CA SER A 328 27.55 -0.43 10.59
C SER A 328 26.73 -1.67 10.23
N ALA A 329 27.28 -2.86 10.42
CA ALA A 329 26.60 -4.11 10.13
C ALA A 329 26.62 -5.04 11.35
N HIS A 330 25.44 -5.49 11.79
CA HIS A 330 25.29 -6.41 12.90
C HIS A 330 25.86 -7.79 12.54
N SER A 331 26.48 -8.45 13.50
CA SER A 331 27.11 -9.76 13.31
C SER A 331 26.12 -10.84 12.87
N ILE A 332 24.83 -10.71 13.19
CA ILE A 332 23.74 -11.63 12.77
C ILE A 332 23.72 -11.85 11.26
N ILE A 333 24.02 -10.81 10.46
CA ILE A 333 24.04 -10.88 8.98
C ILE A 333 25.08 -11.90 8.50
N SER A 334 26.22 -11.98 9.20
CA SER A 334 27.32 -12.90 8.87
C SER A 334 27.27 -14.21 9.66
N ASN A 335 26.49 -14.25 10.74
CA ASN A 335 26.35 -15.38 11.64
C ASN A 335 24.88 -15.49 12.12
N PRO A 336 24.02 -16.22 11.39
CA PRO A 336 22.61 -16.38 11.74
C PRO A 336 22.34 -17.01 13.12
N ASN A 337 23.36 -17.61 13.76
CA ASN A 337 23.27 -18.22 15.08
C ASN A 337 23.69 -17.27 16.23
N ALA A 338 23.81 -15.96 15.98
CA ALA A 338 24.14 -15.00 17.03
C ALA A 338 23.02 -14.96 18.09
N ASP A 339 23.39 -14.89 19.37
CA ASP A 339 22.41 -14.81 20.47
C ASP A 339 21.90 -13.38 20.62
N LEU A 340 20.74 -13.10 20.02
CA LEU A 340 20.13 -11.77 20.05
C LEU A 340 19.68 -11.34 21.46
N ASN A 341 19.65 -12.23 22.46
CA ASN A 341 19.34 -11.85 23.83
C ASN A 341 20.53 -11.16 24.52
N SER A 342 21.75 -11.63 24.24
CA SER A 342 22.96 -10.95 24.71
C SER A 342 23.35 -9.79 23.80
N ASP A 343 23.05 -9.94 22.51
CA ASP A 343 23.53 -9.07 21.43
C ASP A 343 22.36 -8.56 20.59
N PRO A 344 21.49 -7.68 21.14
CA PRO A 344 20.31 -7.21 20.44
C PRO A 344 20.68 -6.32 19.24
N ILE A 345 19.84 -6.39 18.22
CA ILE A 345 19.87 -5.47 17.08
C ILE A 345 19.47 -4.07 17.59
N SER A 346 20.22 -3.04 17.18
CA SER A 346 20.02 -1.65 17.58
C SER A 346 18.67 -1.11 17.13
N GLN A 347 18.00 -0.37 18.01
CA GLN A 347 16.66 0.17 17.84
C GLN A 347 16.47 1.43 18.70
N GLY A 348 15.53 2.29 18.33
CA GLY A 348 15.14 3.49 19.08
C GLY A 348 16.07 4.67 18.84
N THR A 349 16.29 5.47 19.88
CA THR A 349 17.04 6.73 19.78
C THR A 349 18.48 6.60 20.26
N GLY A 350 19.43 7.17 19.52
CA GLY A 350 20.79 7.33 19.98
C GLY A 350 21.72 8.04 18.99
N THR A 351 22.96 8.23 19.42
CA THR A 351 24.01 8.80 18.58
C THR A 351 24.82 7.70 17.91
N ILE A 352 25.00 7.82 16.60
CA ILE A 352 25.74 6.87 15.76
C ILE A 352 27.23 7.16 15.85
N ILE A 353 27.63 8.39 15.53
CA ILE A 353 29.04 8.78 15.40
C ILE A 353 29.23 10.26 15.72
N LYS A 354 30.37 10.57 16.33
CA LYS A 354 30.93 11.92 16.44
C LYS A 354 31.96 12.13 15.37
N ILE A 355 31.92 13.27 14.69
CA ILE A 355 32.95 13.68 13.73
C ILE A 355 33.43 15.08 14.08
N LYS A 356 34.72 15.19 14.33
CA LYS A 356 35.40 16.47 14.55
C LYS A 356 36.05 16.95 13.27
N PHE A 357 35.76 18.17 12.87
CA PHE A 357 36.35 18.86 11.73
C PHE A 357 37.21 20.03 12.20
N TYR A 358 38.40 20.19 11.64
CA TYR A 358 39.16 21.43 11.72
C TYR A 358 38.66 22.43 10.68
N ILE A 359 38.57 23.69 11.08
CA ILE A 359 38.27 24.82 10.21
C ILE A 359 39.58 25.28 9.60
N ILE A 360 39.71 25.18 8.28
CA ILE A 360 40.94 25.50 7.56
C ILE A 360 40.87 26.80 6.74
N ASP A 361 39.66 27.31 6.49
CA ASP A 361 39.43 28.65 5.94
C ASP A 361 38.75 29.55 6.97
N GLU A 362 39.56 30.28 7.74
CA GLU A 362 39.09 31.27 8.73
C GLU A 362 38.41 32.50 8.09
N SER A 363 38.41 32.62 6.75
CA SER A 363 37.72 33.71 6.05
C SER A 363 36.30 33.37 5.62
N ALA A 364 35.91 32.10 5.68
CA ALA A 364 34.55 31.66 5.41
C ALA A 364 33.59 32.18 6.50
N SER A 365 32.42 32.69 6.11
CA SER A 365 31.36 33.09 7.05
C SER A 365 30.50 31.92 7.52
N SER A 366 30.37 30.89 6.67
CA SER A 366 29.65 29.67 6.98
C SER A 366 30.02 28.55 5.99
N THR A 367 29.65 27.33 6.34
CA THR A 367 29.70 26.14 5.48
C THR A 367 28.57 25.18 5.84
N PHE A 368 28.39 24.10 5.10
CA PHE A 368 27.40 23.07 5.40
C PHE A 368 28.02 21.68 5.41
N ILE A 369 27.43 20.81 6.22
CA ILE A 369 27.66 19.37 6.18
C ILE A 369 26.31 18.74 5.81
N ALA A 370 26.32 17.81 4.86
CA ALA A 370 25.09 17.24 4.32
C ALA A 370 25.09 15.72 4.32
N ILE A 371 23.94 15.12 4.61
CA ILE A 371 23.66 13.70 4.35
C ILE A 371 23.28 13.58 2.88
N ASP A 372 24.04 12.81 2.12
CA ASP A 372 23.85 12.59 0.67
C ASP A 372 23.12 11.28 0.36
N GLY A 373 23.07 10.37 1.34
CA GLY A 373 22.34 9.12 1.21
C GLY A 373 22.36 8.31 2.49
N VAL A 374 21.23 7.64 2.74
CA VAL A 374 21.05 6.66 3.80
C VAL A 374 20.51 5.38 3.17
N SER A 375 21.01 4.24 3.62
CA SER A 375 20.45 2.93 3.33
C SER A 375 20.47 2.11 4.60
N THR A 376 19.34 1.49 4.92
CA THR A 376 19.19 0.69 6.13
C THR A 376 18.52 -0.63 5.80
N LYS A 377 18.89 -1.67 6.56
CA LYS A 377 18.29 -2.99 6.45
C LYS A 377 17.88 -3.53 7.80
N GLY A 378 16.75 -4.22 7.82
CA GLY A 378 16.31 -5.04 8.93
C GLY A 378 16.76 -6.49 8.79
N TYR A 379 16.46 -7.30 9.80
CA TYR A 379 16.67 -8.75 9.77
C TYR A 379 15.43 -9.44 10.31
N SER A 380 14.83 -10.31 9.49
CA SER A 380 13.73 -11.17 9.93
C SER A 380 14.32 -12.37 10.67
N ILE A 381 13.97 -12.50 11.96
CA ILE A 381 14.45 -13.61 12.79
C ILE A 381 13.73 -14.91 12.40
N SER A 382 12.43 -14.84 12.13
CA SER A 382 11.61 -16.00 11.74
C SER A 382 12.06 -16.60 10.41
N ASP A 383 12.36 -15.75 9.42
CA ASP A 383 12.71 -16.18 8.08
C ASP A 383 14.22 -16.23 7.82
N GLU A 384 15.04 -15.79 8.77
CA GLU A 384 16.51 -15.69 8.68
C GLU A 384 17.00 -14.93 7.43
N ILE A 385 16.27 -13.87 7.04
CA ILE A 385 16.57 -13.04 5.88
C ILE A 385 16.84 -11.58 6.25
N VAL A 386 17.68 -10.93 5.45
CA VAL A 386 17.85 -9.48 5.47
C VAL A 386 16.86 -8.86 4.49
N TYR A 387 16.25 -7.74 4.88
CA TYR A 387 15.36 -6.97 4.02
C TYR A 387 15.69 -5.48 4.09
N ASP A 388 15.48 -4.75 2.99
CA ASP A 388 15.73 -3.32 2.92
C ASP A 388 14.56 -2.54 3.55
N TYR A 389 14.86 -1.56 4.39
CA TYR A 389 13.87 -0.56 4.76
C TYR A 389 13.75 0.47 3.64
N ASN A 390 12.54 0.98 3.46
CA ASN A 390 12.33 2.08 2.53
C ASN A 390 12.57 3.42 3.22
N THR A 391 13.81 3.91 3.17
CA THR A 391 14.21 5.17 3.83
C THR A 391 13.56 6.42 3.24
N MET A 392 12.73 6.30 2.20
CA MET A 392 11.95 7.43 1.68
C MET A 392 10.86 7.90 2.66
N PHE A 393 10.47 7.05 3.60
CA PHE A 393 9.52 7.37 4.65
C PHE A 393 10.19 7.94 5.91
N TRP A 394 11.53 7.97 5.93
CA TRP A 394 12.26 8.46 7.10
C TRP A 394 12.52 9.96 6.97
N ASP A 395 12.44 10.66 8.09
CA ASP A 395 12.74 12.09 8.17
C ASP A 395 14.27 12.29 8.26
N ILE A 396 14.88 12.65 7.14
CA ILE A 396 16.34 12.89 7.06
C ILE A 396 16.59 14.40 7.02
N GLU A 397 17.16 14.95 8.09
CA GLU A 397 17.66 16.33 8.09
C GLU A 397 18.94 16.42 7.26
N GLU A 398 18.75 16.63 5.95
CA GLU A 398 19.80 16.48 4.94
C GLU A 398 21.01 17.39 5.13
N ASN A 399 20.90 18.50 5.87
CA ASN A 399 21.99 19.45 6.01
C ASN A 399 21.99 20.18 7.35
N ILE A 400 23.20 20.55 7.78
CA ILE A 400 23.43 21.43 8.91
C ILE A 400 24.36 22.57 8.50
N SER A 401 23.97 23.80 8.81
CA SER A 401 24.82 25.00 8.61
C SER A 401 25.75 25.18 9.80
N ILE A 402 27.02 25.43 9.51
CA ILE A 402 28.03 25.82 10.49
C ILE A 402 28.40 27.28 10.22
N ASP A 403 28.09 28.18 11.15
CA ASP A 403 28.35 29.62 11.02
C ASP A 403 29.56 30.00 11.90
N PHE A 404 30.58 30.64 11.33
CA PHE A 404 31.89 30.89 12.00
C PHE A 404 32.04 32.27 12.66
#